data_AF-A0A974HEI5-F1
#
_entry.id   AF-A0A974HEI5-F1
#
_cell.length_a   1.000
_cell.length_b   1.000
_cell.length_c   1.000
_cell.angle_alpha   90.00
_cell.angle_beta   90.00
_cell.angle_gamma   90.00
#
_symmetry.space_group_name_H-M   'P 1'
#
loop_
_entity.id
_entity.type
_entity.pdbx_description
1 polymer ?
#
loop_
_entity_poly.entity_id
_entity_poly.type
_entity_poly.pdbx_seq_one_letter_code
_entity_poly.pdbx_strand_id
1 'polypeptide(L)'
;MREAGLYNRFPLNAPLLKAFTNFLTRSFGVTRYKQEVENVSRFLYFMNPQDANLTFVKNLQRTEFFTRQQEIVTHQTAFSYLKHVRRFVNFEIDNTNLLSTDPLLYSACKKFIKATNAHQKRFSKGISREVVQKRYSSLSGTVKSPEEFGKLLSVSKDSFLKALDAAKKHETDDNVKFEVLNYLEALLVLKHLQRPGVVKEWKSRVHHKYISGNTQIQLSIIGVTEHKTATQQWFSKYYNYIRPRLVRQNSPTDLFFLSSTGKKLHNVSNDLWRFHRRYNLPNVSSQEVRRVCETFSVSHYSDSERHLFAKSVEAPAEDGEPPTTSLESEHNPLDHQQEEVQTEEPHTSRSFQNIEAGLSREEAFGVITKDIFPLRIDCDPPDLKLWRSLSQDHWLYLSDRWRKIQNTMRRDYAAEHFQTREHNEAQIKRFFRLKQWNVNLPRIPEILKKIASMQRTTSGQSTGEVYNYIGGVKKFISYVASDLQLLEEDPSLHGSIQSFLKSLTEKGDKSKEVLNKAHQYFVEIIDRANVKIDLEEKDMTSVLFYLEALLTLQNLQRPSVIQNMTVKQWLERTRYQNQSSGSVAAVIKVKAARQYIVVLQEAEEMWFDTLF
;
A
#
# COMPACT_ATOMS: atom_id res chain seq x y z
N MET A 1 -15.06 34.00 -4.92
CA MET A 1 -16.10 33.12 -4.30
C MET A 1 -17.15 33.92 -3.52
N ARG A 2 -16.79 34.73 -2.51
CA ARG A 2 -17.77 35.52 -1.74
C ARG A 2 -18.37 36.68 -2.53
N GLU A 3 -17.54 37.44 -3.24
CA GLU A 3 -17.97 38.54 -4.13
C GLU A 3 -18.78 38.05 -5.34
N ALA A 4 -18.53 36.82 -5.80
CA ALA A 4 -19.30 36.18 -6.88
C ALA A 4 -20.59 35.48 -6.40
N GLY A 5 -20.97 35.64 -5.11
CA GLY A 5 -22.18 35.03 -4.55
C GLY A 5 -22.16 33.50 -4.42
N LEU A 6 -21.03 32.84 -4.65
CA LEU A 6 -20.89 31.37 -4.73
C LEU A 6 -20.95 30.66 -3.35
N TYR A 7 -21.04 31.40 -2.25
CA TYR A 7 -21.26 30.82 -0.92
C TYR A 7 -22.75 30.75 -0.53
N ASN A 8 -23.62 31.43 -1.28
CA ASN A 8 -25.05 31.35 -1.05
C ASN A 8 -25.53 29.93 -1.34
N ARG A 9 -26.48 29.45 -0.53
CA ARG A 9 -26.92 28.06 -0.55
C ARG A 9 -28.34 27.96 -0.02
N PHE A 10 -29.07 26.97 -0.48
CA PHE A 10 -30.34 26.60 0.13
C PHE A 10 -30.14 25.98 1.53
N PRO A 11 -31.15 26.12 2.42
CA PRO A 11 -31.18 25.37 3.67
C PRO A 11 -31.04 23.86 3.44
N LEU A 12 -30.19 23.18 4.22
CA LEU A 12 -29.91 21.75 4.01
C LEU A 12 -31.12 20.84 4.30
N ASN A 13 -32.14 21.37 4.99
CA ASN A 13 -33.41 20.72 5.25
C ASN A 13 -34.45 20.90 4.12
N ALA A 14 -34.12 21.63 3.04
CA ALA A 14 -34.98 21.74 1.87
C ALA A 14 -35.32 20.32 1.34
N PRO A 15 -36.54 20.06 0.86
CA PRO A 15 -37.02 18.70 0.56
C PRO A 15 -36.06 17.88 -0.31
N LEU A 16 -35.56 18.47 -1.40
CA LEU A 16 -34.62 17.86 -2.35
C LEU A 16 -33.28 17.48 -1.68
N LEU A 17 -32.72 18.37 -0.87
CA LEU A 17 -31.44 18.17 -0.17
C LEU A 17 -31.58 17.21 1.01
N LYS A 18 -32.74 17.20 1.68
CA LYS A 18 -33.07 16.27 2.75
C LYS A 18 -33.21 14.84 2.21
N ALA A 19 -33.87 14.67 1.07
CA ALA A 19 -33.97 13.38 0.38
C ALA A 19 -32.58 12.85 0.00
N PHE A 20 -31.73 13.72 -0.57
CA PHE A 20 -30.35 13.36 -0.91
C PHE A 20 -29.50 13.02 0.34
N THR A 21 -29.68 13.74 1.45
CA THR A 21 -29.01 13.44 2.73
C THR A 21 -29.39 12.06 3.25
N ASN A 22 -30.68 11.71 3.20
CA ASN A 22 -31.17 10.39 3.61
C ASN A 22 -30.59 9.29 2.73
N PHE A 23 -30.46 9.52 1.43
CA PHE A 23 -29.82 8.59 0.51
C PHE A 23 -28.34 8.38 0.82
N LEU A 24 -27.57 9.45 1.04
CA LEU A 24 -26.14 9.34 1.37
C LEU A 24 -25.89 8.57 2.67
N THR A 25 -26.74 8.79 3.67
CA THR A 25 -26.61 8.16 5.00
C THR A 25 -27.12 6.71 5.01
N ARG A 26 -28.29 6.45 4.43
CA ARG A 26 -28.93 5.12 4.48
C ARG A 26 -28.42 4.16 3.41
N SER A 27 -28.19 4.63 2.19
CA SER A 27 -27.83 3.77 1.06
C SER A 27 -26.33 3.65 0.85
N PHE A 28 -25.56 4.69 1.20
CA PHE A 28 -24.10 4.73 0.99
C PHE A 28 -23.27 4.74 2.28
N GLY A 29 -23.89 4.78 3.46
CA GLY A 29 -23.17 4.80 4.74
C GLY A 29 -22.23 6.00 4.92
N VAL A 30 -22.42 7.10 4.18
CA VAL A 30 -21.50 8.24 4.20
C VAL A 30 -21.67 9.02 5.49
N THR A 31 -20.76 8.83 6.44
CA THR A 31 -20.76 9.52 7.74
C THR A 31 -20.40 11.01 7.64
N ARG A 32 -19.66 11.42 6.60
CA ARG A 32 -19.23 12.82 6.35
C ARG A 32 -19.96 13.47 5.18
N TYR A 33 -21.28 13.32 5.12
CA TYR A 33 -22.12 13.82 4.01
C TYR A 33 -22.26 15.35 3.95
N LYS A 34 -22.01 16.07 5.06
CA LYS A 34 -22.31 17.51 5.17
C LYS A 34 -21.69 18.34 4.04
N GLN A 35 -20.40 18.13 3.76
CA GLN A 35 -19.71 18.88 2.70
C GLN A 35 -20.30 18.58 1.31
N GLU A 36 -20.75 17.35 1.09
CA GLU A 36 -21.36 16.92 -0.17
C GLU A 36 -22.69 17.62 -0.41
N VAL A 37 -23.57 17.61 0.59
CA VAL A 37 -24.88 18.28 0.53
C VAL A 37 -24.73 19.79 0.42
N GLU A 38 -23.77 20.39 1.14
CA GLU A 38 -23.50 21.83 1.03
C GLU A 38 -22.99 22.23 -0.36
N ASN A 39 -22.17 21.41 -1.00
CA ASN A 39 -21.68 21.68 -2.35
C ASN A 39 -22.81 21.63 -3.39
N VAL A 40 -23.71 20.65 -3.27
CA VAL A 40 -24.92 20.57 -4.11
C VAL A 40 -25.81 21.78 -3.85
N SER A 41 -26.03 22.15 -2.59
CA SER A 41 -26.86 23.29 -2.22
C SER A 41 -26.36 24.62 -2.81
N ARG A 42 -25.04 24.87 -2.75
CA ARG A 42 -24.42 26.06 -3.38
C ARG A 42 -24.58 26.04 -4.89
N PHE A 43 -24.42 24.87 -5.51
CA PHE A 43 -24.60 24.72 -6.94
C PHE A 43 -26.05 25.00 -7.37
N LEU A 44 -27.03 24.42 -6.69
CA LEU A 44 -28.45 24.64 -6.99
C LEU A 44 -28.81 26.12 -6.85
N TYR A 45 -28.37 26.77 -5.77
CA TYR A 45 -28.61 28.20 -5.55
C TYR A 45 -27.99 29.06 -6.66
N PHE A 46 -26.78 28.69 -7.12
CA PHE A 46 -26.15 29.38 -8.24
C PHE A 46 -26.93 29.22 -9.55
N MET A 47 -27.48 28.03 -9.80
CA MET A 47 -28.25 27.75 -11.02
C MET A 47 -29.59 28.47 -11.02
N ASN A 48 -30.31 28.44 -9.89
CA ASN A 48 -31.55 29.15 -9.68
C ASN A 48 -31.70 29.53 -8.20
N PRO A 49 -31.53 30.81 -7.82
CA PRO A 49 -31.68 31.24 -6.43
C PRO A 49 -33.10 31.12 -5.88
N GLN A 50 -34.12 31.08 -6.75
CA GLN A 50 -35.53 31.12 -6.34
C GLN A 50 -36.07 29.73 -6.00
N ASP A 51 -35.61 28.70 -6.70
CA ASP A 51 -36.12 27.35 -6.52
C ASP A 51 -35.07 26.27 -6.77
N ALA A 52 -35.00 25.32 -5.84
CA ALA A 52 -34.08 24.20 -5.85
C ALA A 52 -34.72 23.02 -6.60
N ASN A 53 -34.51 22.97 -7.92
CA ASN A 53 -35.08 21.93 -8.78
C ASN A 53 -34.06 21.41 -9.82
N LEU A 54 -34.44 20.37 -10.56
CA LEU A 54 -33.58 19.72 -11.56
C LEU A 54 -33.48 20.43 -12.90
N THR A 55 -34.21 21.55 -13.13
CA THR A 55 -34.24 22.20 -14.45
C THR A 55 -32.87 22.69 -14.92
N PHE A 56 -31.93 22.90 -13.98
CA PHE A 56 -30.55 23.29 -14.27
C PHE A 56 -29.85 22.34 -15.25
N VAL A 57 -30.25 21.06 -15.34
CA VAL A 57 -29.63 20.08 -16.25
C VAL A 57 -29.75 20.48 -17.72
N LYS A 58 -30.72 21.34 -18.05
CA LYS A 58 -30.92 21.90 -19.39
C LYS A 58 -29.98 23.08 -19.68
N ASN A 59 -29.40 23.70 -18.65
CA ASN A 59 -28.54 24.88 -18.78
C ASN A 59 -27.05 24.50 -18.61
N LEU A 60 -26.50 23.86 -19.63
CA LEU A 60 -25.08 23.46 -19.65
C LEU A 60 -24.14 24.67 -19.65
N GLN A 61 -24.48 25.77 -20.33
CA GLN A 61 -23.66 26.97 -20.37
C GLN A 61 -23.45 27.60 -18.99
N ARG A 62 -24.52 27.70 -18.18
CA ARG A 62 -24.42 28.21 -16.81
C ARG A 62 -23.64 27.25 -15.89
N THR A 63 -23.76 25.94 -16.13
CA THR A 63 -22.94 24.92 -15.44
C THR A 63 -21.46 25.06 -15.79
N GLU A 64 -21.13 25.29 -17.06
CA GLU A 64 -19.77 25.58 -17.50
C GLU A 64 -19.23 26.85 -16.86
N PHE A 65 -20.04 27.90 -16.81
CA PHE A 65 -19.66 29.15 -16.16
C PHE A 65 -19.37 28.93 -14.66
N PHE A 66 -20.25 28.24 -13.93
CA PHE A 66 -20.00 27.88 -12.53
C PHE A 66 -18.67 27.13 -12.40
N THR A 67 -18.44 26.16 -13.30
CA THR A 67 -17.26 25.32 -13.30
C THR A 67 -15.97 26.10 -13.59
N ARG A 68 -16.03 27.11 -14.47
CA ARG A 68 -14.92 28.06 -14.73
C ARG A 68 -14.67 28.98 -13.54
N GLN A 69 -15.72 29.44 -12.85
CA GLN A 69 -15.58 30.24 -11.63
C GLN A 69 -14.92 29.44 -10.48
N GLN A 70 -15.00 28.09 -10.52
CA GLN A 70 -14.24 27.23 -9.63
C GLN A 70 -12.75 27.07 -10.02
N GLU A 71 -12.27 27.60 -11.15
CA GLU A 71 -10.85 27.54 -11.51
C GLU A 71 -9.98 28.47 -10.63
N ILE A 72 -10.62 29.38 -9.88
CA ILE A 72 -9.96 30.21 -8.84
C ILE A 72 -9.63 29.37 -7.59
N VAL A 73 -10.31 28.24 -7.38
CA VAL A 73 -10.01 27.30 -6.30
C VAL A 73 -9.16 26.12 -6.80
N THR A 74 -8.61 25.32 -5.89
CA THR A 74 -7.78 24.16 -6.26
C THR A 74 -8.54 23.19 -7.17
N HIS A 75 -7.84 22.53 -8.09
CA HIS A 75 -8.46 21.54 -8.98
C HIS A 75 -9.19 20.43 -8.19
N GLN A 76 -8.70 20.10 -6.98
CA GLN A 76 -9.36 19.18 -6.05
C GLN A 76 -10.73 19.66 -5.58
N THR A 77 -10.86 20.95 -5.28
CA THR A 77 -12.12 21.55 -4.82
C THR A 77 -13.13 21.57 -5.96
N ALA A 78 -12.72 22.05 -7.14
CA ALA A 78 -13.56 22.07 -8.34
C ALA A 78 -14.03 20.65 -8.74
N PHE A 79 -13.12 19.67 -8.70
CA PHE A 79 -13.44 18.26 -8.92
C PHE A 79 -14.49 17.75 -7.93
N SER A 80 -14.34 18.08 -6.65
CA SER A 80 -15.26 17.63 -5.60
C SER A 80 -16.66 18.21 -5.75
N TYR A 81 -16.79 19.51 -6.09
CA TYR A 81 -18.08 20.12 -6.41
C TYR A 81 -18.81 19.37 -7.52
N LEU A 82 -18.13 19.15 -8.66
CA LEU A 82 -18.76 18.50 -9.80
C LEU A 82 -19.07 17.03 -9.53
N LYS A 83 -18.20 16.33 -8.77
CA LYS A 83 -18.46 14.97 -8.28
C LYS A 83 -19.76 14.90 -7.46
N HIS A 84 -19.94 15.81 -6.51
CA HIS A 84 -21.11 15.85 -5.64
C HIS A 84 -22.39 16.15 -6.41
N VAL A 85 -22.35 17.12 -7.33
CA VAL A 85 -23.49 17.46 -8.20
C VAL A 85 -23.87 16.29 -9.10
N ARG A 86 -22.89 15.59 -9.70
CA ARG A 86 -23.16 14.39 -10.51
C ARG A 86 -23.76 13.26 -9.69
N ARG A 87 -23.28 13.04 -8.45
CA ARG A 87 -23.87 12.03 -7.56
C ARG A 87 -25.32 12.39 -7.21
N PHE A 88 -25.59 13.66 -6.95
CA PHE A 88 -26.96 14.15 -6.73
C PHE A 88 -27.87 13.88 -7.94
N VAL A 89 -27.42 14.20 -9.16
CA VAL A 89 -28.21 13.92 -10.37
C VAL A 89 -28.42 12.41 -10.58
N ASN A 90 -27.41 11.57 -10.33
CA ASN A 90 -27.59 10.12 -10.39
C ASN A 90 -28.58 9.62 -9.32
N PHE A 91 -28.55 10.19 -8.11
CA PHE A 91 -29.55 9.88 -7.08
C PHE A 91 -30.97 10.14 -7.59
N GLU A 92 -31.21 11.30 -8.19
CA GLU A 92 -32.52 11.66 -8.76
C GLU A 92 -32.91 10.73 -9.92
N ILE A 93 -31.96 10.28 -10.74
CA ILE A 93 -32.21 9.30 -11.81
C ILE A 93 -32.58 7.92 -11.25
N ASP A 94 -31.82 7.44 -10.27
CA ASP A 94 -31.85 6.04 -9.84
C ASP A 94 -32.87 5.77 -8.72
N ASN A 95 -33.26 6.81 -7.96
CA ASN A 95 -34.08 6.67 -6.75
C ASN A 95 -35.42 7.39 -6.86
N THR A 96 -35.75 7.95 -8.02
CA THR A 96 -37.07 8.53 -8.29
C THR A 96 -37.67 7.91 -9.55
N ASN A 97 -38.98 8.05 -9.72
CA ASN A 97 -39.70 7.53 -10.89
C ASN A 97 -39.52 8.41 -12.14
N LEU A 98 -38.43 9.18 -12.23
CA LEU A 98 -38.20 10.21 -13.25
C LEU A 98 -38.33 9.71 -14.68
N LEU A 99 -37.88 8.47 -14.95
CA LEU A 99 -38.03 7.85 -16.28
C LEU A 99 -39.50 7.74 -16.70
N SER A 100 -40.39 7.46 -15.76
CA SER A 100 -41.83 7.31 -16.01
C SER A 100 -42.60 8.63 -15.91
N THR A 101 -42.19 9.54 -15.02
CA THR A 101 -42.92 10.80 -14.77
C THR A 101 -42.50 11.94 -15.68
N ASP A 102 -41.23 12.02 -16.08
CA ASP A 102 -40.71 13.05 -17.00
C ASP A 102 -39.52 12.50 -17.83
N PRO A 103 -39.81 11.77 -18.93
CA PRO A 103 -38.78 11.19 -19.80
C PRO A 103 -37.84 12.24 -20.42
N LEU A 104 -38.33 13.46 -20.65
CA LEU A 104 -37.52 14.55 -21.22
C LEU A 104 -36.48 15.03 -20.20
N LEU A 105 -36.90 15.21 -18.94
CA LEU A 105 -36.00 15.56 -17.85
C LEU A 105 -35.02 14.43 -17.55
N TYR A 106 -35.45 13.16 -17.58
CA TYR A 106 -34.55 12.00 -17.47
C TYR A 106 -33.45 12.03 -18.54
N SER A 107 -33.82 12.24 -19.80
CA SER A 107 -32.87 12.36 -20.93
C SER A 107 -31.90 13.54 -20.74
N ALA A 108 -32.41 14.69 -20.26
CA ALA A 108 -31.59 15.84 -19.96
C ALA A 108 -30.60 15.58 -18.82
N CYS A 109 -30.99 14.85 -17.77
CA CYS A 109 -30.11 14.45 -16.67
C CYS A 109 -28.98 13.53 -17.18
N LYS A 110 -29.28 12.54 -18.03
CA LYS A 110 -28.26 11.68 -18.66
C LYS A 110 -27.27 12.48 -19.51
N LYS A 111 -27.77 13.43 -20.31
CA LYS A 111 -26.93 14.33 -21.12
C LYS A 111 -26.03 15.20 -20.24
N PHE A 112 -26.57 15.74 -19.14
CA PHE A 112 -25.81 16.52 -18.16
C PHE A 112 -24.66 15.72 -17.53
N ILE A 113 -24.93 14.49 -17.09
CA ILE A 113 -23.89 13.59 -16.54
C ILE A 113 -22.78 13.32 -17.56
N LYS A 114 -23.14 13.12 -18.83
CA LYS A 114 -22.17 12.88 -19.91
C LYS A 114 -21.32 14.11 -20.18
N ALA A 115 -21.93 15.30 -20.29
CA ALA A 115 -21.23 16.56 -20.56
C ALA A 115 -20.26 16.94 -19.43
N THR A 116 -20.73 16.86 -18.17
CA THR A 116 -19.92 17.20 -17.00
C THR A 116 -18.75 16.25 -16.75
N ASN A 117 -18.79 15.03 -17.30
CA ASN A 117 -17.68 14.07 -17.21
C ASN A 117 -16.40 14.58 -17.87
N ALA A 118 -16.50 15.33 -18.96
CA ALA A 118 -15.34 15.91 -19.63
C ALA A 118 -14.62 16.92 -18.73
N HIS A 119 -15.39 17.82 -18.08
CA HIS A 119 -14.85 18.79 -17.13
C HIS A 119 -14.23 18.11 -15.91
N GLN A 120 -14.87 17.07 -15.35
CA GLN A 120 -14.32 16.33 -14.22
C GLN A 120 -12.99 15.65 -14.58
N LYS A 121 -12.89 15.05 -15.78
CA LYS A 121 -11.62 14.49 -16.28
C LYS A 121 -10.53 15.55 -16.42
N ARG A 122 -10.88 16.76 -16.88
CA ARG A 122 -9.93 17.89 -16.97
C ARG A 122 -9.39 18.26 -15.59
N PHE A 123 -10.25 18.39 -14.58
CA PHE A 123 -9.80 18.65 -13.21
C PHE A 123 -8.97 17.51 -12.63
N SER A 124 -9.32 16.25 -12.92
CA SER A 124 -8.51 15.08 -12.51
C SER A 124 -7.09 15.14 -13.07
N LYS A 125 -6.92 15.55 -14.33
CA LYS A 125 -5.61 15.78 -14.94
C LYS A 125 -4.86 16.94 -14.26
N GLY A 126 -5.57 18.03 -13.94
CA GLY A 126 -5.03 19.16 -13.19
C GLY A 126 -4.54 18.77 -11.79
N ILE A 127 -5.32 17.99 -11.03
CA ILE A 127 -4.93 17.42 -9.74
C ILE A 127 -3.66 16.58 -9.90
N SER A 128 -3.61 15.72 -10.91
CA SER A 128 -2.43 14.88 -11.17
C SER A 128 -1.19 15.73 -11.45
N ARG A 129 -1.33 16.80 -12.26
CA ARG A 129 -0.24 17.77 -12.51
C ARG A 129 0.19 18.50 -11.25
N GLU A 130 -0.75 18.97 -10.42
CA GLU A 130 -0.43 19.63 -9.14
C GLU A 130 0.30 18.68 -8.19
N VAL A 131 -0.12 17.41 -8.11
CA VAL A 131 0.52 16.40 -7.28
C VAL A 131 1.93 16.11 -7.78
N VAL A 132 2.10 15.94 -9.10
CA VAL A 132 3.42 15.75 -9.72
C VAL A 132 4.31 16.97 -9.50
N GLN A 133 3.77 18.19 -9.66
CA GLN A 133 4.51 19.44 -9.43
C GLN A 133 4.94 19.57 -7.97
N LYS A 134 4.05 19.30 -7.00
CA LYS A 134 4.38 19.30 -5.57
C LYS A 134 5.46 18.27 -5.25
N ARG A 135 5.36 17.07 -5.83
CA ARG A 135 6.37 16.02 -5.68
C ARG A 135 7.70 16.46 -6.28
N TYR A 136 7.69 17.06 -7.48
CA TYR A 136 8.87 17.60 -8.14
C TYR A 136 9.52 18.71 -7.31
N SER A 137 8.77 19.72 -6.87
CA SER A 137 9.27 20.80 -6.01
C SER A 137 9.86 20.28 -4.69
N SER A 138 9.30 19.20 -4.14
CA SER A 138 9.85 18.52 -2.96
C SER A 138 11.14 17.76 -3.25
N LEU A 139 11.35 17.29 -4.48
CA LEU A 139 12.56 16.59 -4.93
C LEU A 139 13.65 17.54 -5.43
N SER A 140 13.26 18.73 -5.93
CA SER A 140 14.17 19.74 -6.48
C SER A 140 14.54 20.85 -5.47
N GLY A 141 13.92 20.87 -4.29
CA GLY A 141 14.34 21.71 -3.17
C GLY A 141 15.53 21.08 -2.42
N THR A 142 16.06 21.77 -1.41
CA THR A 142 17.03 21.17 -0.49
C THR A 142 16.44 19.89 0.09
N VAL A 143 17.04 18.74 -0.25
CA VAL A 143 16.55 17.42 0.18
C VAL A 143 16.73 17.33 1.69
N LYS A 144 15.65 17.56 2.43
CA LYS A 144 15.63 17.35 3.88
C LYS A 144 15.81 15.86 4.14
N SER A 145 16.87 15.47 4.84
CA SER A 145 17.06 14.06 5.21
C SER A 145 15.99 13.63 6.22
N PRO A 146 15.64 12.32 6.29
CA PRO A 146 14.81 11.81 7.37
C PRO A 146 15.28 12.30 8.75
N GLU A 147 16.59 12.34 8.98
CA GLU A 147 17.22 12.76 10.23
C GLU A 147 16.84 14.19 10.67
N GLU A 148 16.68 15.11 9.72
CA GLU A 148 16.25 16.49 10.04
C GLU A 148 14.87 16.52 10.71
N PHE A 149 14.02 15.54 10.44
CA PHE A 149 12.69 15.40 11.04
C PHE A 149 12.74 14.73 12.43
N GLY A 150 13.83 14.03 12.75
CA GLY A 150 14.12 13.51 14.09
C GLY A 150 14.66 14.57 15.07
N LYS A 151 15.09 15.74 14.57
CA LYS A 151 15.74 16.79 15.36
C LYS A 151 14.93 17.29 16.56
N LEU A 152 13.60 17.35 16.43
CA LEU A 152 12.75 17.71 17.57
C LEU A 152 12.87 16.68 18.69
N LEU A 153 12.88 15.39 18.37
CA LEU A 153 12.96 14.31 19.36
C LEU A 153 14.33 14.21 20.01
N SER A 154 15.41 14.56 19.29
CA SER A 154 16.75 14.59 19.87
C SER A 154 16.92 15.78 20.82
N VAL A 155 16.60 16.99 20.37
CA VAL A 155 16.76 18.22 21.18
C VAL A 155 15.87 18.24 22.42
N SER A 156 14.66 17.66 22.33
CA SER A 156 13.72 17.64 23.45
C SER A 156 13.89 16.44 24.40
N LYS A 157 14.74 15.46 24.07
CA LYS A 157 14.86 14.20 24.83
C LYS A 157 15.24 14.42 26.29
N ASP A 158 16.21 15.28 26.57
CA ASP A 158 16.71 15.49 27.94
C ASP A 158 15.67 16.20 28.81
N SER A 159 14.99 17.19 28.25
CA SER A 159 13.87 17.89 28.91
C SER A 159 12.74 16.91 29.22
N PHE A 160 12.38 16.07 28.24
CA PHE A 160 11.39 15.02 28.40
C PHE A 160 11.78 14.02 29.51
N LEU A 161 13.02 13.54 29.54
CA LEU A 161 13.49 12.59 30.55
C LEU A 161 13.46 13.22 31.95
N LYS A 162 13.88 14.48 32.09
CA LYS A 162 13.78 15.25 33.35
C LYS A 162 12.32 15.39 33.81
N ALA A 163 11.42 15.74 32.90
CA ALA A 163 9.99 15.83 33.21
C ALA A 163 9.41 14.48 33.61
N LEU A 164 9.82 13.39 32.95
CA LEU A 164 9.38 12.04 33.27
C LEU A 164 9.85 11.58 34.65
N ASP A 165 11.07 11.95 35.05
CA ASP A 165 11.59 11.64 36.38
C ASP A 165 10.94 12.50 37.48
N ALA A 166 10.68 13.79 37.22
CA ALA A 166 9.88 14.63 38.13
C ALA A 166 8.47 14.05 38.34
N ALA A 167 7.84 13.57 37.27
CA ALA A 167 6.52 12.93 37.34
C ALA A 167 6.49 11.68 38.24
N LYS A 168 7.56 10.86 38.21
CA LYS A 168 7.72 9.69 39.10
C LYS A 168 7.87 10.11 40.57
N LYS A 169 8.56 11.22 40.82
CA LYS A 169 8.72 11.80 42.17
C LYS A 169 7.46 12.54 42.66
N HIS A 170 6.35 12.45 41.92
CA HIS A 170 5.10 13.16 42.16
C HIS A 170 5.19 14.69 42.05
N GLU A 171 6.27 15.23 41.49
CA GLU A 171 6.50 16.65 41.19
C GLU A 171 5.89 16.97 39.81
N THR A 172 4.56 17.07 39.74
CA THR A 172 3.84 17.04 38.46
C THR A 172 2.98 18.29 38.25
N ASP A 173 3.64 19.39 37.90
CA ASP A 173 2.97 20.60 37.43
C ASP A 173 2.46 20.44 35.98
N ASP A 174 1.78 21.45 35.45
CA ASP A 174 1.26 21.39 34.08
C ASP A 174 2.38 21.38 33.03
N ASN A 175 3.51 22.05 33.29
CA ASN A 175 4.65 22.03 32.36
C ASN A 175 5.20 20.62 32.19
N VAL A 176 5.40 19.88 33.29
CA VAL A 176 5.83 18.48 33.31
C VAL A 176 4.85 17.59 32.56
N LYS A 177 3.54 17.73 32.82
CA LYS A 177 2.50 16.93 32.13
C LYS A 177 2.55 17.14 30.62
N PHE A 178 2.60 18.40 30.19
CA PHE A 178 2.58 18.74 28.77
C PHE A 178 3.89 18.44 28.06
N GLU A 179 5.03 18.54 28.74
CA GLU A 179 6.31 18.15 28.16
C GLU A 179 6.33 16.65 27.84
N VAL A 180 5.89 15.81 28.78
CA VAL A 180 5.77 14.36 28.57
C VAL A 180 4.73 14.05 27.48
N LEU A 181 3.56 14.68 27.54
CA LEU A 181 2.50 14.46 26.55
C LEU A 181 2.94 14.83 25.13
N ASN A 182 3.47 16.06 24.93
CA ASN A 182 3.89 16.56 23.63
C ASN A 182 5.04 15.74 23.04
N TYR A 183 5.99 15.29 23.88
CA TYR A 183 7.08 14.42 23.43
C TYR A 183 6.55 13.08 22.91
N LEU A 184 5.63 12.44 23.63
CA LEU A 184 5.04 11.17 23.21
C LEU A 184 4.16 11.32 21.95
N GLU A 185 3.41 12.41 21.83
CA GLU A 185 2.69 12.73 20.58
C GLU A 185 3.67 12.91 19.40
N ALA A 186 4.75 13.67 19.60
CA ALA A 186 5.78 13.88 18.59
C ALA A 186 6.48 12.57 18.22
N LEU A 187 6.76 11.70 19.19
CA LEU A 187 7.39 10.40 18.97
C LEU A 187 6.54 9.54 18.04
N LEU A 188 5.23 9.48 18.27
CA LEU A 188 4.32 8.70 17.42
C LEU A 188 4.21 9.30 16.01
N VAL A 189 4.10 10.62 15.90
CA VAL A 189 3.86 11.29 14.62
C VAL A 189 5.13 11.36 13.76
N LEU A 190 6.27 11.71 14.37
CA LEU A 190 7.52 11.95 13.66
C LEU A 190 8.35 10.68 13.51
N LYS A 191 8.48 9.86 14.57
CA LYS A 191 9.27 8.63 14.53
C LYS A 191 8.45 7.45 14.02
N HIS A 192 7.30 7.17 14.64
CA HIS A 192 6.43 6.06 14.21
C HIS A 192 5.50 6.41 13.04
N LEU A 193 5.72 7.59 12.44
CA LEU A 193 5.02 8.08 11.27
C LEU A 193 3.48 8.04 11.40
N GLN A 194 2.89 8.06 12.60
CA GLN A 194 1.44 7.92 12.78
C GLN A 194 0.66 9.16 12.34
N ARG A 195 -0.59 8.98 11.87
CA ARG A 195 -1.45 10.13 11.53
C ARG A 195 -1.90 10.80 12.83
N PRO A 196 -1.97 12.14 12.88
CA PRO A 196 -2.52 12.87 14.02
C PRO A 196 -3.92 12.38 14.46
N GLY A 197 -4.74 11.95 13.50
CA GLY A 197 -6.05 11.34 13.77
C GLY A 197 -5.96 10.01 14.52
N VAL A 198 -4.97 9.16 14.23
CA VAL A 198 -4.77 7.88 14.93
C VAL A 198 -4.33 8.15 16.36
N VAL A 199 -3.39 9.07 16.59
CA VAL A 199 -2.92 9.45 17.94
C VAL A 199 -4.07 10.02 18.78
N LYS A 200 -4.94 10.84 18.17
CA LYS A 200 -6.12 11.44 18.81
C LYS A 200 -7.16 10.39 19.24
N GLU A 201 -7.31 9.32 18.47
CA GLU A 201 -8.27 8.23 18.71
C GLU A 201 -7.64 7.05 19.46
N TRP A 202 -6.39 7.19 19.92
CA TRP A 202 -5.65 6.03 20.41
C TRP A 202 -6.27 5.51 21.71
N LYS A 203 -6.74 4.26 21.66
CA LYS A 203 -7.40 3.62 22.79
C LYS A 203 -6.41 2.93 23.71
N SER A 204 -6.66 2.98 25.02
CA SER A 204 -6.00 2.15 26.02
C SER A 204 -6.57 0.74 25.95
N ARG A 205 -6.25 -0.03 24.91
CA ARG A 205 -6.60 -1.46 24.84
C ARG A 205 -5.45 -2.31 25.40
N VAL A 206 -5.82 -3.28 26.23
CA VAL A 206 -4.97 -4.29 26.87
C VAL A 206 -4.62 -5.35 25.84
N HIS A 207 -3.36 -5.47 25.41
CA HIS A 207 -2.88 -6.64 24.69
C HIS A 207 -1.66 -7.23 25.42
N HIS A 208 -1.75 -8.53 25.71
CA HIS A 208 -0.81 -9.44 26.40
C HIS A 208 -1.06 -9.68 27.90
N LYS A 209 -1.68 -10.85 28.17
CA LYS A 209 -1.63 -11.55 29.46
C LYS A 209 -0.34 -12.37 29.46
N TYR A 210 0.63 -12.04 30.30
CA TYR A 210 1.76 -12.92 30.58
C TYR A 210 1.40 -13.77 31.81
N ILE A 211 1.38 -15.10 31.67
CA ILE A 211 1.31 -16.01 32.81
C ILE A 211 2.72 -16.56 33.00
N SER A 212 3.41 -16.11 34.05
CA SER A 212 4.58 -16.81 34.57
C SER A 212 4.37 -16.98 36.07
N GLY A 213 4.41 -18.24 36.52
CA GLY A 213 4.43 -18.70 37.92
C GLY A 213 3.65 -17.89 38.96
N ASN A 214 2.50 -18.42 39.40
CA ASN A 214 1.70 -18.11 40.62
C ASN A 214 1.53 -16.66 41.11
N THR A 215 1.99 -15.65 40.37
CA THR A 215 1.85 -14.24 40.71
C THR A 215 1.17 -13.54 39.53
N GLN A 216 -0.13 -13.28 39.67
CA GLN A 216 -0.87 -12.44 38.72
C GLN A 216 -0.38 -10.99 38.87
N ILE A 217 0.54 -10.57 37.99
CA ILE A 217 0.83 -9.15 37.79
C ILE A 217 0.08 -8.70 36.54
N GLN A 218 -0.96 -7.87 36.75
CA GLN A 218 -1.77 -7.29 35.68
C GLN A 218 -1.01 -6.08 35.09
N LEU A 219 -0.29 -6.26 33.99
CA LEU A 219 0.35 -5.16 33.25
C LEU A 219 -0.44 -4.84 31.98
N SER A 220 -0.85 -3.58 31.84
CA SER A 220 -1.49 -3.05 30.63
C SER A 220 -0.42 -2.56 29.67
N ILE A 221 -0.11 -3.34 28.63
CA ILE A 221 0.85 -2.96 27.60
C ILE A 221 0.10 -2.71 26.28
N ILE A 222 0.41 -1.58 25.66
CA ILE A 222 -0.16 -1.06 24.43
C ILE A 222 0.79 -1.42 23.28
N GLY A 223 0.24 -1.74 22.11
CA GLY A 223 0.94 -2.13 20.89
C GLY A 223 2.04 -1.18 20.42
N VAL A 224 3.17 -1.26 21.09
CA VAL A 224 4.51 -1.17 20.51
C VAL A 224 5.00 -2.61 20.61
N THR A 225 4.80 -3.42 19.59
CA THR A 225 5.37 -4.77 19.55
C THR A 225 6.89 -4.66 19.65
N GLU A 226 7.44 -5.23 20.72
CA GLU A 226 8.83 -5.65 20.93
C GLU A 226 9.97 -4.82 20.29
N HIS A 227 9.98 -3.48 20.42
CA HIS A 227 11.20 -2.70 20.15
C HIS A 227 11.59 -1.78 21.30
N LYS A 228 12.87 -1.94 21.69
CA LYS A 228 13.64 -1.22 22.72
C LYS A 228 12.84 -0.90 23.99
N THR A 229 13.05 -1.71 25.03
CA THR A 229 12.51 -1.62 26.41
C THR A 229 12.27 -0.18 26.92
N ALA A 230 13.11 0.80 26.54
CA ALA A 230 12.95 2.20 26.94
C ALA A 230 11.67 2.89 26.43
N THR A 231 11.24 2.70 25.18
CA THR A 231 10.07 3.42 24.62
C THR A 231 8.76 2.91 25.20
N GLN A 232 8.61 1.59 25.34
CA GLN A 232 7.47 0.99 26.05
C GLN A 232 7.40 1.46 27.52
N GLN A 233 8.55 1.57 28.19
CA GLN A 233 8.61 2.10 29.55
C GLN A 233 8.14 3.56 29.64
N TRP A 234 8.38 4.40 28.62
CA TRP A 234 7.93 5.79 28.62
C TRP A 234 6.41 5.92 28.54
N PHE A 235 5.75 5.14 27.68
CA PHE A 235 4.28 5.11 27.61
C PHE A 235 3.66 4.59 28.91
N SER A 236 4.26 3.56 29.50
CA SER A 236 3.84 3.02 30.80
C SER A 236 3.96 4.06 31.92
N LYS A 237 5.07 4.82 31.94
CA LYS A 237 5.28 5.91 32.90
C LYS A 237 4.28 7.05 32.71
N TYR A 238 3.97 7.43 31.46
CA TYR A 238 2.90 8.40 31.21
C TYR A 238 1.56 7.90 31.76
N TYR A 239 1.19 6.65 31.46
CA TYR A 239 -0.08 6.08 31.89
C TYR A 239 -0.22 6.00 33.42
N ASN A 240 0.87 5.67 34.12
CA ASN A 240 0.85 5.50 35.57
C ASN A 240 1.02 6.82 36.34
N TYR A 241 1.83 7.75 35.85
CA TYR A 241 2.19 8.95 36.61
C TYR A 241 1.55 10.23 36.07
N ILE A 242 1.34 10.37 34.76
CA ILE A 242 0.81 11.60 34.18
C ILE A 242 -0.70 11.52 33.95
N ARG A 243 -1.16 10.46 33.26
CA ARG A 243 -2.56 10.31 32.86
C ARG A 243 -3.55 10.44 34.02
N PRO A 244 -3.34 9.85 35.23
CA PRO A 244 -4.30 9.95 36.32
C PRO A 244 -4.55 11.40 36.77
N ARG A 245 -3.55 12.28 36.60
CA ARG A 245 -3.65 13.71 36.92
C ARG A 245 -4.38 14.53 35.85
N LEU A 246 -4.63 13.94 34.68
CA LEU A 246 -5.40 14.53 33.58
C LEU A 246 -6.86 14.02 33.58
N VAL A 247 -7.17 12.94 34.29
CA VAL A 247 -8.52 12.40 34.41
C VAL A 247 -9.43 13.36 35.19
N ARG A 248 -10.63 13.57 34.66
CA ARG A 248 -11.72 14.38 35.24
C ARG A 248 -13.00 13.52 35.28
N GLN A 249 -14.04 14.00 35.96
CA GLN A 249 -15.29 13.26 36.20
C GLN A 249 -15.97 12.73 34.91
N ASN A 250 -15.80 13.43 33.78
CA ASN A 250 -16.36 13.06 32.47
C ASN A 250 -15.28 12.65 31.45
N SER A 251 -14.12 12.19 31.92
CA SER A 251 -13.05 11.73 31.03
C SER A 251 -13.39 10.40 30.37
N PRO A 252 -13.11 10.24 29.07
CA PRO A 252 -13.24 8.94 28.41
C PRO A 252 -12.26 7.94 29.02
N THR A 253 -12.76 6.77 29.39
CA THR A 253 -11.98 5.69 30.01
C THR A 253 -11.16 4.90 29.00
N ASP A 254 -11.63 4.85 27.76
CA ASP A 254 -11.05 4.05 26.68
C ASP A 254 -9.92 4.75 25.93
N LEU A 255 -9.71 6.06 26.09
CA LEU A 255 -8.65 6.81 25.42
C LEU A 255 -7.34 6.79 26.21
N PHE A 256 -6.23 6.60 25.51
CA PHE A 256 -4.90 6.61 26.09
C PHE A 256 -4.45 8.02 26.47
N PHE A 257 -4.47 8.95 25.51
CA PHE A 257 -4.11 10.35 25.74
C PHE A 257 -5.31 11.22 26.10
N LEU A 258 -5.10 12.11 27.06
CA LEU A 258 -6.08 13.11 27.49
C LEU A 258 -5.49 14.51 27.36
N SER A 259 -6.35 15.47 27.00
CA SER A 259 -6.04 16.91 27.09
C SER A 259 -6.02 17.37 28.55
N SER A 260 -5.59 18.60 28.81
CA SER A 260 -5.65 19.21 30.15
C SER A 260 -7.04 19.32 30.76
N THR A 261 -8.06 19.34 29.91
CA THR A 261 -9.47 19.33 30.32
C THR A 261 -9.99 17.92 30.62
N GLY A 262 -9.13 16.90 30.54
CA GLY A 262 -9.50 15.49 30.67
C GLY A 262 -10.33 14.94 29.52
N LYS A 263 -10.52 15.71 28.45
CA LYS A 263 -11.21 15.26 27.24
C LYS A 263 -10.21 14.73 26.23
N LYS A 264 -10.72 14.09 25.18
CA LYS A 264 -9.97 13.74 23.98
C LYS A 264 -9.09 14.89 23.49
N LEU A 265 -7.88 14.57 23.02
CA LEU A 265 -6.98 15.56 22.40
C LEU A 265 -7.73 16.35 21.32
N HIS A 266 -7.50 17.65 21.20
CA HIS A 266 -8.24 18.47 20.24
C HIS A 266 -7.60 18.41 18.86
N ASN A 267 -6.30 18.79 18.78
CA ASN A 267 -5.56 18.89 17.53
C ASN A 267 -4.05 18.64 17.74
N VAL A 268 -3.66 17.37 17.63
CA VAL A 268 -2.27 16.89 17.69
C VAL A 268 -1.33 17.65 16.74
N SER A 269 -1.80 18.09 15.57
CA SER A 269 -0.96 18.88 14.65
C SER A 269 -0.62 20.27 15.20
N ASN A 270 -1.55 20.90 15.92
CA ASN A 270 -1.28 22.18 16.57
C ASN A 270 -0.39 22.00 17.81
N ASP A 271 -0.56 20.90 18.55
CA ASP A 271 0.26 20.58 19.72
C ASP A 271 1.71 20.32 19.28
N LEU A 272 1.90 19.55 18.20
CA LEU A 272 3.20 19.36 17.55
C LEU A 272 3.81 20.68 17.04
N TRP A 273 3.02 21.58 16.44
CA TRP A 273 3.50 22.90 16.02
C TRP A 273 3.98 23.75 17.20
N ARG A 274 3.22 23.75 18.31
CA ARG A 274 3.62 24.44 19.55
C ARG A 274 4.90 23.84 20.12
N PHE A 275 5.07 22.53 20.02
CA PHE A 275 6.25 21.83 20.50
C PHE A 275 7.50 22.20 19.69
N HIS A 276 7.41 22.24 18.35
CA HIS A 276 8.50 22.79 17.50
C HIS A 276 8.85 24.23 17.89
N ARG A 277 7.84 25.09 18.09
CA ARG A 277 8.04 26.49 18.47
C ARG A 277 8.74 26.64 19.82
N ARG A 278 8.42 25.77 20.81
CA ARG A 278 9.07 25.77 22.13
C ARG A 278 10.59 25.53 22.02
N TYR A 279 11.02 24.73 21.06
CA TYR A 279 12.43 24.40 20.81
C TYR A 279 13.07 25.24 19.70
N ASN A 280 12.41 26.31 19.23
CA ASN A 280 12.90 27.16 18.13
C ASN A 280 13.21 26.40 16.84
N LEU A 281 12.45 25.33 16.56
CA LEU A 281 12.59 24.52 15.36
C LEU A 281 11.51 24.89 14.32
N PRO A 282 11.81 24.76 13.01
CA PRO A 282 10.81 24.92 11.97
C PRO A 282 9.75 23.82 12.13
N ASN A 283 8.49 24.17 11.89
CA ASN A 283 7.40 23.22 12.00
C ASN A 283 7.51 22.10 10.96
N VAL A 284 7.31 20.87 11.40
CA VAL A 284 7.20 19.68 10.56
C VAL A 284 5.79 19.11 10.69
N SER A 285 5.11 18.89 9.57
CA SER A 285 3.85 18.19 9.53
C SER A 285 4.03 16.68 9.36
N SER A 286 3.04 15.91 9.82
CA SER A 286 3.01 14.44 9.66
C SER A 286 3.06 14.01 8.19
N GLN A 287 2.57 14.84 7.26
CA GLN A 287 2.58 14.52 5.82
C GLN A 287 3.95 14.75 5.20
N GLU A 288 4.70 15.76 5.68
CA GLU A 288 6.06 16.03 5.18
C GLU A 288 7.01 14.90 5.57
N VAL A 289 7.03 14.51 6.85
CA VAL A 289 7.91 13.41 7.32
C VAL A 289 7.58 12.09 6.63
N ARG A 290 6.29 11.73 6.51
CA ARG A 290 5.85 10.52 5.78
C ARG A 290 6.33 10.52 4.32
N ARG A 291 6.16 11.63 3.60
CA ARG A 291 6.58 11.72 2.19
C ARG A 291 8.10 11.59 2.04
N VAL A 292 8.87 12.19 2.94
CA VAL A 292 10.33 12.08 2.90
C VAL A 292 10.76 10.66 3.20
N CYS A 293 10.21 10.01 4.24
CA CYS A 293 10.50 8.60 4.54
C CYS A 293 10.05 7.66 3.42
N GLU A 294 8.86 7.87 2.82
CA GLU A 294 8.40 7.12 1.64
C GLU A 294 9.38 7.29 0.47
N THR A 295 9.83 8.51 0.19
CA THR A 295 10.78 8.80 -0.89
C THR A 295 12.15 8.17 -0.62
N PHE A 296 12.62 8.25 0.62
CA PHE A 296 13.87 7.65 1.06
C PHE A 296 13.83 6.13 0.95
N SER A 297 12.72 5.49 1.36
CA SER A 297 12.51 4.05 1.21
C SER A 297 12.56 3.62 -0.25
N VAL A 298 12.01 4.42 -1.18
CA VAL A 298 12.03 4.08 -2.61
C VAL A 298 13.46 3.99 -3.16
N SER A 299 14.38 4.83 -2.66
CA SER A 299 15.77 4.89 -3.12
C SER A 299 16.73 4.01 -2.32
N HIS A 300 16.43 3.70 -1.06
CA HIS A 300 17.38 3.03 -0.16
C HIS A 300 16.95 1.62 0.27
N TYR A 301 15.66 1.27 0.16
CA TYR A 301 15.14 -0.02 0.59
C TYR A 301 14.89 -0.97 -0.58
N SER A 302 15.06 -2.27 -0.33
CA SER A 302 14.67 -3.38 -1.19
C SER A 302 13.15 -3.54 -1.27
N ASP A 303 12.66 -4.36 -2.20
CA ASP A 303 11.22 -4.58 -2.39
C ASP A 303 10.51 -5.14 -1.15
N SER A 304 11.17 -6.04 -0.42
CA SER A 304 10.67 -6.60 0.84
C SER A 304 10.62 -5.53 1.93
N GLU A 305 11.68 -4.76 2.11
CA GLU A 305 11.75 -3.65 3.08
C GLU A 305 10.72 -2.56 2.77
N ARG A 306 10.50 -2.24 1.48
CA ARG A 306 9.45 -1.31 1.05
C ARG A 306 8.05 -1.85 1.31
N HIS A 307 7.82 -3.15 1.14
CA HIS A 307 6.56 -3.78 1.48
C HIS A 307 6.29 -3.73 2.99
N LEU A 308 7.30 -4.01 3.81
CA LEU A 308 7.24 -3.92 5.27
C LEU A 308 6.97 -2.48 5.73
N PHE A 309 7.70 -1.50 5.18
CA PHE A 309 7.50 -0.08 5.44
C PHE A 309 6.09 0.40 5.02
N ALA A 310 5.58 -0.05 3.88
CA ALA A 310 4.22 0.28 3.45
C ALA A 310 3.18 -0.25 4.45
N LYS A 311 3.34 -1.51 4.90
CA LYS A 311 2.48 -2.13 5.92
C LYS A 311 2.47 -1.39 7.25
N SER A 312 3.61 -0.83 7.68
CA SER A 312 3.71 -0.10 8.95
C SER A 312 3.14 1.32 8.89
N VAL A 313 3.10 1.94 7.70
CA VAL A 313 2.57 3.31 7.48
C VAL A 313 1.07 3.32 7.10
N GLU A 314 0.55 2.18 6.64
CA GLU A 314 -0.87 1.96 6.34
C GLU A 314 -1.73 2.05 7.61
N ALA A 315 -2.85 2.77 7.49
CA ALA A 315 -3.83 2.90 8.56
C ALA A 315 -4.90 1.80 8.39
N PRO A 316 -5.40 1.22 9.49
CA PRO A 316 -6.49 0.26 9.46
C PRO A 316 -7.77 0.91 8.91
N ALA A 317 -8.50 0.17 8.08
CA ALA A 317 -9.79 0.59 7.55
C ALA A 317 -10.82 0.70 8.70
N GLU A 318 -11.41 1.89 8.82
CA GLU A 318 -12.64 2.29 9.55
C GLU A 318 -12.84 1.94 11.04
N ASP A 319 -12.17 0.95 11.63
CA ASP A 319 -12.46 0.48 12.99
C ASP A 319 -11.31 0.62 14.00
N GLY A 320 -10.34 1.52 13.79
CA GLY A 320 -9.38 1.89 14.84
C GLY A 320 -8.56 0.73 15.43
N GLU A 321 -8.51 -0.43 14.78
CA GLU A 321 -7.69 -1.57 15.19
C GLU A 321 -6.25 -1.36 14.71
N PRO A 322 -5.27 -1.18 15.60
CA PRO A 322 -3.88 -1.09 15.16
C PRO A 322 -3.48 -2.37 14.41
N PRO A 323 -2.62 -2.28 13.38
CA PRO A 323 -2.22 -3.44 12.60
C PRO A 323 -1.62 -4.51 13.51
N THR A 324 -2.29 -5.65 13.61
CA THR A 324 -1.75 -6.88 14.20
C THR A 324 -0.79 -7.50 13.20
N THR A 325 0.45 -7.04 13.19
CA THR A 325 1.53 -7.79 12.55
C THR A 325 2.82 -7.54 13.31
N SER A 326 3.32 -8.59 13.96
CA SER A 326 4.66 -8.69 14.55
C SER A 326 5.69 -8.48 13.45
N LEU A 327 6.23 -7.28 13.30
CA LEU A 327 7.27 -7.00 12.33
C LEU A 327 8.27 -6.02 12.92
N GLU A 328 9.53 -6.40 12.82
CA GLU A 328 10.66 -5.71 13.42
C GLU A 328 10.78 -4.27 12.86
N SER A 329 10.93 -3.28 13.74
CA SER A 329 11.04 -1.86 13.39
C SER A 329 12.45 -1.46 12.91
N GLU A 330 13.30 -2.42 12.56
CA GLU A 330 14.67 -2.15 12.09
C GLU A 330 14.72 -1.38 10.77
N HIS A 331 13.57 -1.21 10.10
CA HIS A 331 13.47 -0.61 8.76
C HIS A 331 12.81 0.78 8.79
N ASN A 332 12.96 1.53 9.89
CA ASN A 332 12.60 2.95 9.93
C ASN A 332 13.85 3.80 9.64
N PRO A 333 13.83 4.72 8.66
CA PRO A 333 15.00 5.55 8.32
C PRO A 333 15.53 6.40 9.48
N LEU A 334 14.76 6.53 10.58
CA LEU A 334 15.07 7.33 11.76
C LEU A 334 15.73 6.55 12.91
N ASP A 335 15.87 5.22 12.82
CA ASP A 335 16.38 4.38 13.93
C ASP A 335 17.90 4.20 13.95
N HIS A 336 18.64 4.66 12.93
CA HIS A 336 20.10 4.52 12.81
C HIS A 336 20.96 5.38 13.78
N GLN A 337 20.39 6.03 14.81
CA GLN A 337 21.14 6.96 15.68
C GLN A 337 21.04 6.67 17.20
N GLN A 338 20.84 5.43 17.65
CA GLN A 338 20.85 5.13 19.10
C GLN A 338 21.63 3.89 19.53
N GLU A 339 22.74 3.59 18.87
CA GLU A 339 23.79 2.73 19.42
C GLU A 339 25.12 3.48 19.38
N GLU A 340 25.42 4.22 20.45
CA GLU A 340 26.80 4.51 20.81
C GLU A 340 26.86 5.03 22.26
N VAL A 341 27.07 4.10 23.18
CA VAL A 341 27.78 4.34 24.43
C VAL A 341 28.63 3.10 24.68
N GLN A 342 29.86 3.05 24.14
CA GLN A 342 31.10 2.85 24.90
C GLN A 342 32.35 2.63 24.02
N THR A 343 33.30 3.55 24.23
CA THR A 343 34.77 3.46 24.15
C THR A 343 35.50 3.37 22.80
N GLU A 344 36.48 4.28 22.70
CA GLU A 344 37.36 4.65 21.58
C GLU A 344 38.30 3.53 21.10
N GLU A 345 38.59 3.48 19.79
CA GLU A 345 39.95 3.65 19.21
C GLU A 345 39.92 3.72 17.65
N PRO A 346 40.98 4.26 17.00
CA PRO A 346 40.85 5.01 15.75
C PRO A 346 40.82 4.16 14.47
N HIS A 347 40.07 4.68 13.50
CA HIS A 347 39.91 4.15 12.15
C HIS A 347 41.23 3.77 11.47
N THR A 348 41.36 2.50 11.10
CA THR A 348 42.30 2.05 10.06
C THR A 348 41.55 1.58 8.82
N SER A 349 42.03 2.03 7.67
CA SER A 349 41.59 1.72 6.30
C SER A 349 41.13 0.27 6.09
N ARG A 350 39.91 0.07 5.56
CA ARG A 350 39.44 -1.25 5.14
C ARG A 350 40.28 -1.78 3.97
N SER A 351 41.19 -2.70 4.29
CA SER A 351 41.85 -3.58 3.33
C SER A 351 40.80 -4.53 2.72
N PHE A 352 40.66 -4.54 1.39
CA PHE A 352 39.82 -5.52 0.70
C PHE A 352 40.58 -6.86 0.69
N GLN A 353 40.10 -7.83 1.47
CA GLN A 353 40.67 -9.17 1.47
C GLN A 353 40.36 -9.89 0.14
N ASN A 354 41.37 -10.58 -0.38
CA ASN A 354 41.28 -11.43 -1.56
C ASN A 354 40.21 -12.52 -1.31
N ILE A 355 39.34 -12.78 -2.29
CA ILE A 355 38.40 -13.90 -2.18
C ILE A 355 39.25 -15.18 -2.21
N GLU A 356 39.12 -16.01 -1.17
CA GLU A 356 39.98 -17.19 -0.92
C GLU A 356 40.26 -18.00 -2.19
N ALA A 357 41.54 -18.29 -2.42
CA ALA A 357 41.98 -19.14 -3.53
C ALA A 357 41.39 -20.55 -3.36
N GLY A 358 40.47 -20.93 -4.25
CA GLY A 358 39.82 -22.25 -4.23
C GLY A 358 38.34 -22.27 -4.61
N LEU A 359 37.65 -21.12 -4.60
CA LEU A 359 36.24 -21.05 -5.01
C LEU A 359 36.05 -21.23 -6.52
N SER A 360 34.99 -21.95 -6.91
CA SER A 360 34.59 -22.00 -8.32
C SER A 360 34.17 -20.62 -8.83
N ARG A 361 34.27 -20.41 -10.15
CA ARG A 361 33.89 -19.13 -10.78
C ARG A 361 32.41 -18.77 -10.53
N GLU A 362 31.52 -19.75 -10.34
CA GLU A 362 30.11 -19.55 -10.02
C GLU A 362 29.89 -19.12 -8.56
N GLU A 363 30.56 -19.76 -7.60
CA GLU A 363 30.49 -19.40 -6.18
C GLU A 363 31.08 -18.01 -5.92
N ALA A 364 32.22 -17.72 -6.54
CA ALA A 364 32.83 -16.39 -6.50
C ALA A 364 31.90 -15.31 -7.06
N PHE A 365 31.12 -15.62 -8.10
CA PHE A 365 30.12 -14.68 -8.63
C PHE A 365 28.96 -14.45 -7.65
N GLY A 366 28.50 -15.49 -6.97
CA GLY A 366 27.46 -15.40 -5.94
C GLY A 366 27.88 -14.50 -4.78
N VAL A 367 29.06 -14.72 -4.21
CA VAL A 367 29.61 -13.92 -3.10
C VAL A 367 29.78 -12.46 -3.53
N ILE A 368 30.38 -12.20 -4.70
CA ILE A 368 30.58 -10.82 -5.15
C ILE A 368 29.25 -10.11 -5.38
N THR A 369 28.26 -10.75 -6.01
CA THR A 369 26.99 -10.08 -6.33
C THR A 369 26.07 -9.91 -5.12
N LYS A 370 26.26 -10.68 -4.05
CA LYS A 370 25.48 -10.56 -2.82
C LYS A 370 26.09 -9.54 -1.86
N ASP A 371 27.41 -9.62 -1.65
CA ASP A 371 28.05 -8.99 -0.51
C ASP A 371 28.98 -7.83 -0.87
N ILE A 372 29.45 -7.74 -2.14
CA ILE A 372 30.49 -6.77 -2.55
C ILE A 372 29.95 -5.78 -3.60
N PHE A 373 29.45 -6.27 -4.74
CA PHE A 373 28.89 -5.48 -5.85
C PHE A 373 27.48 -5.95 -6.26
N PRO A 374 26.44 -5.53 -5.52
CA PRO A 374 25.06 -5.82 -5.85
C PRO A 374 24.67 -5.44 -7.28
N LEU A 375 24.11 -6.41 -8.02
CA LEU A 375 23.61 -6.20 -9.38
C LEU A 375 22.36 -5.30 -9.36
N ARG A 376 22.53 -4.03 -9.72
CA ARG A 376 21.44 -3.06 -9.84
C ARG A 376 21.45 -2.40 -11.22
N ILE A 377 20.28 -1.96 -11.67
CA ILE A 377 20.13 -1.31 -12.97
C ILE A 377 20.81 0.07 -12.99
N ASP A 378 20.80 0.78 -11.86
CA ASP A 378 21.27 2.17 -11.78
C ASP A 378 22.70 2.32 -11.24
N CYS A 379 23.42 1.23 -10.93
CA CYS A 379 24.82 1.32 -10.53
C CYS A 379 25.78 1.29 -11.74
N ASP A 380 26.96 1.89 -11.59
CA ASP A 380 28.01 1.75 -12.60
C ASP A 380 28.80 0.45 -12.36
N PRO A 381 29.24 -0.24 -13.43
CA PRO A 381 30.10 -1.40 -13.30
C PRO A 381 31.40 -1.04 -12.57
N PRO A 382 31.83 -1.86 -11.60
CA PRO A 382 33.13 -1.67 -10.96
C PRO A 382 34.28 -1.69 -11.96
N ASP A 383 35.36 -0.97 -11.64
CA ASP A 383 36.55 -0.86 -12.48
C ASP A 383 37.28 -2.21 -12.58
N LEU A 384 37.88 -2.49 -13.74
CA LEU A 384 38.64 -3.72 -14.01
C LEU A 384 39.81 -3.92 -13.04
N LYS A 385 40.43 -2.83 -12.55
CA LYS A 385 41.47 -2.90 -11.52
C LYS A 385 40.93 -3.48 -10.20
N LEU A 386 39.70 -3.12 -9.85
CA LEU A 386 39.02 -3.59 -8.64
C LEU A 386 38.56 -5.05 -8.78
N TRP A 387 38.17 -5.49 -9.99
CA TRP A 387 37.91 -6.90 -10.26
C TRP A 387 39.17 -7.76 -10.12
N ARG A 388 40.31 -7.28 -10.62
CA ARG A 388 41.61 -7.98 -10.52
C ARG A 388 42.11 -8.11 -9.08
N SER A 389 41.81 -7.15 -8.21
CA SER A 389 42.16 -7.22 -6.80
C SER A 389 41.28 -8.18 -6.00
N LEU A 390 40.12 -8.58 -6.52
CA LEU A 390 39.19 -9.48 -5.84
C LEU A 390 39.38 -10.94 -6.23
N SER A 391 39.81 -11.20 -7.46
CA SER A 391 40.09 -12.56 -7.93
C SER A 391 41.17 -12.54 -9.00
N GLN A 392 42.28 -13.21 -8.76
CA GLN A 392 43.37 -13.25 -9.74
C GLN A 392 43.03 -14.16 -10.94
N ASP A 393 42.26 -15.22 -10.70
CA ASP A 393 41.99 -16.27 -11.68
C ASP A 393 40.68 -16.07 -12.46
N HIS A 394 39.67 -15.44 -11.85
CA HIS A 394 38.31 -15.37 -12.41
C HIS A 394 37.81 -13.94 -12.69
N TRP A 395 38.59 -12.89 -12.43
CA TRP A 395 38.12 -11.49 -12.53
C TRP A 395 37.49 -11.15 -13.89
N LEU A 396 38.01 -11.69 -15.00
CA LEU A 396 37.50 -11.39 -16.34
C LEU A 396 36.10 -12.01 -16.53
N TYR A 397 35.93 -13.27 -16.15
CA TYR A 397 34.62 -13.96 -16.16
C TYR A 397 33.60 -13.22 -15.28
N LEU A 398 34.01 -12.84 -14.07
CA LEU A 398 33.16 -12.17 -13.10
C LEU A 398 32.72 -10.78 -13.62
N SER A 399 33.66 -9.99 -14.13
CA SER A 399 33.37 -8.67 -14.69
C SER A 399 32.46 -8.74 -15.92
N ASP A 400 32.76 -9.66 -16.85
CA ASP A 400 31.98 -9.82 -18.08
C ASP A 400 30.56 -10.33 -17.78
N ARG A 401 30.42 -11.31 -16.88
CA ARG A 401 29.12 -11.85 -16.48
C ARG A 401 28.29 -10.77 -15.77
N TRP A 402 28.89 -9.99 -14.87
CA TRP A 402 28.22 -8.89 -14.17
C TRP A 402 27.72 -7.84 -15.16
N ARG A 403 28.61 -7.39 -16.08
CA ARG A 403 28.27 -6.40 -17.11
C ARG A 403 27.17 -6.93 -18.04
N LYS A 404 27.23 -8.19 -18.45
CA LYS A 404 26.23 -8.81 -19.33
C LYS A 404 24.84 -8.90 -18.70
N ILE A 405 24.76 -9.27 -17.42
CA ILE A 405 23.49 -9.35 -16.68
C ILE A 405 22.91 -7.94 -16.53
N GLN A 406 23.71 -6.98 -16.08
CA GLN A 406 23.23 -5.59 -15.95
C GLN A 406 22.79 -5.00 -17.30
N ASN A 407 23.55 -5.24 -18.38
CA ASN A 407 23.20 -4.77 -19.71
C ASN A 407 21.85 -5.34 -20.17
N THR A 408 21.61 -6.62 -19.89
CA THR A 408 20.32 -7.29 -20.15
C THR A 408 19.19 -6.67 -19.36
N MET A 409 19.37 -6.41 -18.06
CA MET A 409 18.36 -5.74 -17.23
C MET A 409 18.03 -4.34 -17.74
N ARG A 410 19.05 -3.55 -18.10
CA ARG A 410 18.89 -2.20 -18.66
C ARG A 410 18.16 -2.21 -20.00
N ARG A 411 18.50 -3.16 -20.88
CA ARG A 411 17.84 -3.34 -22.19
C ARG A 411 16.35 -3.64 -22.01
N ASP A 412 16.02 -4.56 -21.11
CA ASP A 412 14.66 -5.03 -20.90
C ASP A 412 13.81 -3.93 -20.25
N TYR A 413 14.37 -3.21 -19.28
CA TYR A 413 13.75 -2.04 -18.67
C TYR A 413 13.49 -0.92 -19.68
N ALA A 414 14.44 -0.63 -20.57
CA ALA A 414 14.26 0.35 -21.62
C ALA A 414 13.19 -0.09 -22.64
N ALA A 415 13.17 -1.36 -23.03
CA ALA A 415 12.18 -1.89 -23.97
C ALA A 415 10.75 -1.80 -23.41
N GLU A 416 10.55 -2.14 -22.14
CA GLU A 416 9.26 -2.01 -21.47
C GLU A 416 8.80 -0.55 -21.39
N HIS A 417 9.72 0.37 -21.06
CA HIS A 417 9.40 1.80 -20.98
C HIS A 417 8.86 2.38 -22.30
N PHE A 418 9.36 1.90 -23.42
CA PHE A 418 9.03 2.37 -24.76
C PHE A 418 7.99 1.51 -25.50
N GLN A 419 7.48 0.44 -24.89
CA GLN A 419 6.51 -0.47 -25.52
C GLN A 419 5.23 0.24 -25.99
N THR A 420 4.74 1.21 -25.22
CA THR A 420 3.47 1.94 -25.45
C THR A 420 3.65 3.39 -25.88
N ARG A 421 4.90 3.80 -26.16
CA ARG A 421 5.27 5.20 -26.46
C ARG A 421 5.95 5.28 -27.82
N GLU A 422 5.82 6.43 -28.49
CA GLU A 422 6.66 6.71 -29.65
C GLU A 422 8.14 6.68 -29.23
N HIS A 423 8.93 5.94 -30.01
CA HIS A 423 10.32 5.68 -29.70
C HIS A 423 11.16 5.77 -30.96
N ASN A 424 12.26 6.51 -30.85
CA ASN A 424 13.33 6.56 -31.82
C ASN A 424 14.68 6.60 -31.09
N GLU A 425 15.78 6.48 -31.85
CA GLU A 425 17.11 6.39 -31.28
C GLU A 425 17.46 7.60 -30.39
N ALA A 426 17.03 8.81 -30.78
CA ALA A 426 17.27 10.03 -30.01
C ALA A 426 16.52 10.05 -28.66
N GLN A 427 15.29 9.53 -28.62
CA GLN A 427 14.50 9.42 -27.40
C GLN A 427 15.08 8.37 -26.43
N ILE A 428 15.59 7.25 -26.95
CA ILE A 428 16.27 6.22 -26.13
C ILE A 428 17.60 6.77 -25.58
N LYS A 429 18.39 7.49 -26.38
CA LYS A 429 19.60 8.17 -25.89
C LYS A 429 19.30 9.22 -24.81
N ARG A 430 18.21 9.98 -24.97
CA ARG A 430 17.75 10.92 -23.93
C ARG A 430 17.33 10.19 -22.65
N PHE A 431 16.68 9.04 -22.77
CA PHE A 431 16.29 8.21 -21.63
C PHE A 431 17.49 7.70 -20.83
N PHE A 432 18.57 7.24 -21.50
CA PHE A 432 19.81 6.86 -20.80
C PHE A 432 20.41 8.03 -20.02
N ARG A 433 20.43 9.23 -20.59
CA ARG A 433 20.91 10.45 -19.90
C ARG A 433 20.06 10.81 -18.67
N LEU A 434 18.74 10.69 -18.77
CA LEU A 434 17.84 10.94 -17.63
C LEU A 434 18.02 9.91 -16.50
N LYS A 435 18.40 8.68 -16.85
CA LYS A 435 18.75 7.62 -15.91
C LYS A 435 20.20 7.71 -15.41
N GLN A 436 20.95 8.70 -15.88
CA GLN A 436 22.38 8.89 -15.58
C GLN A 436 23.23 7.65 -15.91
N TRP A 437 22.81 6.82 -16.86
CA TRP A 437 23.62 5.69 -17.29
C TRP A 437 24.70 6.19 -18.25
N ASN A 438 25.96 6.12 -17.80
CA ASN A 438 27.10 6.64 -18.56
C ASN A 438 28.01 5.52 -19.09
N VAL A 439 27.93 4.31 -18.52
CA VAL A 439 28.79 3.17 -18.81
C VAL A 439 27.97 1.87 -18.87
N ASN A 440 28.44 0.85 -19.61
CA ASN A 440 27.72 -0.42 -19.85
C ASN A 440 26.29 -0.22 -20.40
N LEU A 441 26.18 0.52 -21.50
CA LEU A 441 24.90 0.84 -22.14
C LEU A 441 24.41 -0.28 -23.06
N PRO A 442 23.12 -0.65 -23.02
CA PRO A 442 22.55 -1.57 -23.98
C PRO A 442 22.50 -0.97 -25.38
N ARG A 443 22.69 -1.82 -26.39
CA ARG A 443 22.64 -1.41 -27.80
C ARG A 443 21.22 -1.04 -28.20
N ILE A 444 21.04 0.17 -28.75
CA ILE A 444 19.72 0.66 -29.14
C ILE A 444 19.02 -0.23 -30.18
N PRO A 445 19.71 -0.77 -31.21
CA PRO A 445 19.09 -1.72 -32.14
C PRO A 445 18.50 -2.96 -31.46
N GLU A 446 19.10 -3.44 -30.36
CA GLU A 446 18.58 -4.59 -29.62
C GLU A 446 17.33 -4.24 -28.81
N ILE A 447 17.26 -3.02 -28.28
CA ILE A 447 16.07 -2.50 -27.58
C ILE A 447 14.92 -2.37 -28.57
N LEU A 448 15.17 -1.77 -29.74
CA LEU A 448 14.17 -1.62 -30.80
C LEU A 448 13.65 -2.97 -31.30
N LYS A 449 14.56 -3.94 -31.51
CA LYS A 449 14.18 -5.31 -31.86
C LYS A 449 13.29 -5.96 -30.79
N LYS A 450 13.59 -5.72 -29.51
CA LYS A 450 12.81 -6.24 -28.39
C LYS A 450 11.43 -5.56 -28.28
N ILE A 451 11.34 -4.25 -28.46
CA ILE A 451 10.06 -3.53 -28.53
C ILE A 451 9.19 -4.06 -29.68
N ALA A 452 9.77 -4.23 -30.87
CA ALA A 452 9.05 -4.79 -32.01
C ALA A 452 8.54 -6.22 -31.76
N SER A 453 9.30 -7.05 -31.03
CA SER A 453 8.83 -8.38 -30.61
C SER A 453 7.69 -8.32 -29.59
N MET A 454 7.70 -7.31 -28.72
CA MET A 454 6.65 -7.08 -27.71
C MET A 454 5.38 -6.43 -28.28
N GLN A 455 5.45 -5.81 -29.45
CA GLN A 455 4.29 -5.19 -30.11
C GLN A 455 3.54 -6.18 -31.02
N ARG A 456 4.23 -7.13 -31.65
CA ARG A 456 3.59 -8.19 -32.46
C ARG A 456 2.65 -9.10 -31.65
N THR A 457 2.79 -9.14 -30.32
CA THR A 457 1.94 -9.91 -29.41
C THR A 457 0.69 -9.15 -28.92
N THR A 458 0.45 -7.91 -29.34
CA THR A 458 -0.61 -7.04 -28.79
C THR A 458 -1.89 -6.91 -29.62
N SER A 459 -2.06 -7.65 -30.72
CA SER A 459 -3.24 -7.54 -31.60
C SER A 459 -4.41 -8.50 -31.29
N GLY A 460 -4.51 -9.08 -30.10
CA GLY A 460 -5.65 -9.92 -29.73
C GLY A 460 -5.88 -10.08 -28.23
N GLN A 461 -7.00 -9.52 -27.76
CA GLN A 461 -7.65 -9.70 -26.43
C GLN A 461 -7.01 -9.05 -25.18
N SER A 462 -7.92 -8.57 -24.31
CA SER A 462 -7.79 -7.84 -23.03
C SER A 462 -6.45 -7.99 -22.27
N THR A 463 -5.56 -6.99 -22.41
CA THR A 463 -4.19 -6.99 -21.85
C THR A 463 -4.08 -6.71 -20.35
N GLY A 464 -5.15 -6.32 -19.65
CA GLY A 464 -5.10 -6.10 -18.19
C GLY A 464 -5.20 -7.40 -17.36
N GLU A 465 -5.85 -8.42 -17.90
CA GLU A 465 -6.19 -9.65 -17.18
C GLU A 465 -5.10 -10.72 -17.35
N VAL A 466 -4.45 -10.77 -18.52
CA VAL A 466 -3.35 -11.71 -18.83
C VAL A 466 -2.05 -11.34 -18.09
N TYR A 467 -1.76 -10.07 -17.84
CA TYR A 467 -0.53 -9.66 -17.14
C TYR A 467 -0.55 -10.01 -15.65
N ASN A 468 -1.71 -9.92 -14.99
CA ASN A 468 -1.85 -10.37 -13.60
C ASN A 468 -1.84 -11.90 -13.50
N TYR A 469 -2.42 -12.58 -14.50
CA TYR A 469 -2.40 -14.04 -14.66
C TYR A 469 -0.97 -14.59 -14.87
N ILE A 470 -0.17 -13.97 -15.76
CA ILE A 470 1.23 -14.32 -15.99
C ILE A 470 2.09 -13.97 -14.77
N GLY A 471 1.76 -12.92 -14.01
CA GLY A 471 2.47 -12.53 -12.79
C GLY A 471 2.36 -13.57 -11.67
N GLY A 472 1.17 -14.14 -11.45
CA GLY A 472 0.96 -15.23 -10.48
C GLY A 472 1.69 -16.51 -10.88
N VAL A 473 1.57 -16.92 -12.14
CA VAL A 473 2.24 -18.11 -12.68
C VAL A 473 3.77 -17.98 -12.67
N LYS A 474 4.31 -16.78 -12.93
CA LYS A 474 5.77 -16.52 -12.83
C LYS A 474 6.28 -16.62 -11.39
N LYS A 475 5.50 -16.21 -10.40
CA LYS A 475 5.88 -16.36 -8.98
C LYS A 475 5.88 -17.83 -8.56
N PHE A 476 4.87 -18.60 -8.97
CA PHE A 476 4.80 -20.04 -8.72
C PHE A 476 5.98 -20.79 -9.37
N ILE A 477 6.29 -20.49 -10.64
CA ILE A 477 7.42 -21.12 -11.35
C ILE A 477 8.77 -20.69 -10.77
N SER A 478 8.92 -19.44 -10.32
CA SER A 478 10.13 -18.97 -9.65
C SER A 478 10.37 -19.67 -8.31
N TYR A 479 9.31 -20.12 -7.65
CA TYR A 479 9.37 -20.86 -6.38
C TYR A 479 9.72 -22.33 -6.62
N VAL A 480 9.06 -22.99 -7.58
CA VAL A 480 9.36 -24.39 -7.97
C VAL A 480 10.76 -24.53 -8.57
N ALA A 481 11.26 -23.52 -9.30
CA ALA A 481 12.60 -23.53 -9.88
C ALA A 481 13.72 -23.13 -8.91
N SER A 482 13.38 -22.62 -7.72
CA SER A 482 14.36 -22.29 -6.67
C SER A 482 14.66 -23.44 -5.71
N ASP A 483 13.94 -24.57 -5.84
CA ASP A 483 14.15 -25.78 -5.03
C ASP A 483 15.06 -26.76 -5.79
N LEU A 484 16.31 -26.88 -5.33
CA LEU A 484 17.34 -27.71 -5.97
C LEU A 484 17.13 -29.21 -5.76
N GLN A 485 16.46 -29.63 -4.68
CA GLN A 485 16.17 -31.05 -4.43
C GLN A 485 15.07 -31.58 -5.37
N LEU A 486 14.07 -30.75 -5.67
CA LEU A 486 12.96 -31.05 -6.57
C LEU A 486 13.39 -31.19 -8.05
N LEU A 487 14.52 -30.59 -8.42
CA LEU A 487 15.12 -30.67 -9.76
C LEU A 487 16.08 -31.86 -9.91
N GLU A 488 16.56 -32.43 -8.81
CA GLU A 488 17.41 -33.62 -8.80
C GLU A 488 16.60 -34.92 -8.93
N GLU A 489 15.36 -34.96 -8.43
CA GLU A 489 14.50 -36.15 -8.46
C GLU A 489 13.79 -36.39 -9.81
N ASP A 490 13.44 -35.34 -10.58
CA ASP A 490 12.92 -35.48 -11.95
C ASP A 490 13.41 -34.37 -12.91
N PRO A 491 14.51 -34.60 -13.64
CA PRO A 491 15.08 -33.66 -14.60
C PRO A 491 14.13 -33.29 -15.76
N SER A 492 13.11 -34.10 -16.03
CA SER A 492 12.13 -33.85 -17.10
C SER A 492 11.19 -32.69 -16.77
N LEU A 493 11.03 -32.39 -15.47
CA LEU A 493 10.23 -31.29 -14.96
C LEU A 493 10.84 -29.94 -15.34
N HIS A 494 12.17 -29.80 -15.29
CA HIS A 494 12.88 -28.58 -15.69
C HIS A 494 12.67 -28.26 -17.17
N GLY A 495 12.80 -29.28 -18.04
CA GLY A 495 12.55 -29.14 -19.48
C GLY A 495 11.09 -28.80 -19.78
N SER A 496 10.15 -29.39 -19.04
CA SER A 496 8.72 -29.14 -19.17
C SER A 496 8.33 -27.74 -18.71
N ILE A 497 8.89 -27.24 -17.60
CA ILE A 497 8.67 -25.88 -17.08
C ILE A 497 9.25 -24.84 -18.04
N GLN A 498 10.45 -25.05 -18.60
CA GLN A 498 11.02 -24.15 -19.60
C GLN A 498 10.23 -24.17 -20.92
N SER A 499 9.77 -25.34 -21.37
CA SER A 499 8.93 -25.48 -22.57
C SER A 499 7.55 -24.82 -22.36
N PHE A 500 6.98 -24.95 -21.17
CA PHE A 500 5.74 -24.29 -20.76
C PHE A 500 5.89 -22.77 -20.75
N LEU A 501 6.95 -22.23 -20.10
CA LEU A 501 7.29 -20.81 -20.11
C LEU A 501 7.49 -20.25 -21.54
N LYS A 502 8.09 -21.05 -22.43
CA LYS A 502 8.29 -20.69 -23.85
C LYS A 502 6.97 -20.73 -24.65
N SER A 503 6.01 -21.54 -24.24
CA SER A 503 4.68 -21.65 -24.89
C SER A 503 3.62 -20.73 -24.31
N LEU A 504 3.84 -20.12 -23.14
CA LEU A 504 2.94 -19.15 -22.50
C LEU A 504 2.78 -17.84 -23.31
N THR A 505 3.65 -17.63 -24.31
CA THR A 505 3.48 -16.59 -25.34
C THR A 505 2.56 -17.00 -26.48
N GLU A 506 2.11 -18.26 -26.53
CA GLU A 506 1.37 -18.88 -27.63
C GLU A 506 0.18 -19.73 -27.12
N LYS A 507 -0.95 -19.07 -26.84
CA LYS A 507 -2.31 -19.61 -26.57
C LYS A 507 -2.55 -20.37 -25.23
N GLY A 508 -3.73 -20.11 -24.65
CA GLY A 508 -4.17 -20.55 -23.31
C GLY A 508 -4.62 -22.02 -23.16
N ASP A 509 -4.22 -22.93 -24.05
CA ASP A 509 -4.65 -24.34 -24.00
C ASP A 509 -3.80 -25.21 -23.04
N LYS A 510 -2.61 -24.73 -22.64
CA LYS A 510 -1.65 -25.49 -21.83
C LYS A 510 -1.78 -25.33 -20.31
N SER A 511 -2.66 -24.46 -19.80
CA SER A 511 -2.86 -24.27 -18.35
C SER A 511 -3.44 -25.50 -17.67
N LYS A 512 -4.24 -26.30 -18.39
CA LYS A 512 -4.78 -27.58 -17.91
C LYS A 512 -3.71 -28.66 -17.81
N GLU A 513 -2.65 -28.60 -18.62
CA GLU A 513 -1.56 -29.58 -18.59
C GLU A 513 -0.74 -29.49 -17.29
N VAL A 514 -0.53 -28.29 -16.76
CA VAL A 514 0.16 -28.06 -15.48
C VAL A 514 -0.66 -28.59 -14.31
N LEU A 515 -1.96 -28.31 -14.28
CA LEU A 515 -2.85 -28.86 -13.25
C LEU A 515 -2.89 -30.38 -13.32
N ASN A 516 -2.94 -30.97 -14.52
CA ASN A 516 -2.96 -32.43 -14.70
C ASN A 516 -1.67 -33.11 -14.24
N LYS A 517 -0.50 -32.49 -14.48
CA LYS A 517 0.79 -33.02 -14.01
C LYS A 517 0.96 -32.89 -12.50
N ALA A 518 0.56 -31.76 -11.92
CA ALA A 518 0.58 -31.55 -10.48
C ALA A 518 -0.51 -32.33 -9.73
N HIS A 519 -1.54 -32.81 -10.44
CA HIS A 519 -2.67 -33.53 -9.86
C HIS A 519 -2.25 -34.81 -9.15
N GLN A 520 -1.34 -35.60 -9.72
CA GLN A 520 -0.90 -36.87 -9.12
C GLN A 520 -0.20 -36.65 -7.78
N TYR A 521 0.70 -35.66 -7.71
CA TYR A 521 1.40 -35.30 -6.48
C TYR A 521 0.44 -34.73 -5.41
N PHE A 522 -0.52 -33.92 -5.85
CA PHE A 522 -1.55 -33.37 -4.96
C PHE A 522 -2.43 -34.45 -4.34
N VAL A 523 -2.91 -35.41 -5.15
CA VAL A 523 -3.75 -36.52 -4.67
C VAL A 523 -2.99 -37.37 -3.65
N GLU A 524 -1.70 -37.64 -3.87
CA GLU A 524 -0.87 -38.37 -2.91
C GLU A 524 -0.72 -37.64 -1.56
N ILE A 525 -0.56 -36.32 -1.56
CA ILE A 525 -0.51 -35.53 -0.32
C ILE A 525 -1.87 -35.53 0.39
N ILE A 526 -2.97 -35.36 -0.35
CA ILE A 526 -4.32 -35.37 0.21
C ILE A 526 -4.68 -36.74 0.79
N ASP A 527 -4.27 -37.83 0.15
CA ASP A 527 -4.49 -39.19 0.66
C ASP A 527 -3.69 -39.43 1.96
N ARG A 528 -2.43 -38.95 2.03
CA ARG A 528 -1.66 -38.97 3.29
C ARG A 528 -2.34 -38.16 4.40
N ALA A 529 -2.87 -36.98 4.07
CA ALA A 529 -3.62 -36.13 4.99
C ALA A 529 -4.88 -36.82 5.53
N ASN A 530 -5.65 -37.46 4.64
CA ASN A 530 -6.89 -38.15 4.98
C ASN A 530 -6.67 -39.40 5.85
N VAL A 531 -5.49 -40.04 5.76
CA VAL A 531 -5.09 -41.18 6.60
C VAL A 531 -4.46 -40.73 7.94
N LYS A 532 -4.49 -39.43 8.25
CA LYS A 532 -3.96 -38.81 9.49
C LYS A 532 -2.45 -39.01 9.70
N ILE A 533 -1.69 -39.04 8.61
CA ILE A 533 -0.24 -38.92 8.68
C ILE A 533 0.09 -37.44 8.83
N ASP A 534 0.97 -37.08 9.76
CA ASP A 534 1.38 -35.69 9.97
C ASP A 534 1.98 -35.12 8.67
N LEU A 535 1.37 -34.06 8.16
CA LEU A 535 1.89 -33.32 7.01
C LEU A 535 2.97 -32.34 7.47
N GLU A 536 4.06 -32.27 6.73
CA GLU A 536 5.06 -31.22 6.91
C GLU A 536 4.52 -29.87 6.41
N GLU A 537 5.08 -28.77 6.91
CA GLU A 537 4.71 -27.40 6.50
C GLU A 537 4.79 -27.19 4.97
N LYS A 538 5.73 -27.89 4.33
CA LYS A 538 5.91 -27.90 2.88
C LYS A 538 4.76 -28.58 2.13
N ASP A 539 4.19 -29.64 2.70
CA ASP A 539 3.09 -30.40 2.10
C ASP A 539 1.80 -29.57 2.20
N MET A 540 1.55 -28.95 3.37
CA MET A 540 0.43 -28.04 3.58
C MET A 540 0.48 -26.84 2.63
N THR A 541 1.67 -26.26 2.43
CA THR A 541 1.89 -25.15 1.50
C THR A 541 1.66 -25.55 0.04
N SER A 542 2.07 -26.77 -0.34
CA SER A 542 1.86 -27.32 -1.67
C SER A 542 0.37 -27.55 -1.98
N VAL A 543 -0.38 -28.07 -1.02
CA VAL A 543 -1.85 -28.24 -1.10
C VAL A 543 -2.54 -26.89 -1.28
N LEU A 544 -2.16 -25.88 -0.49
CA LEU A 544 -2.70 -24.53 -0.58
C LEU A 544 -2.51 -23.94 -1.99
N PHE A 545 -1.29 -24.02 -2.52
CA PHE A 545 -0.99 -23.48 -3.85
C PHE A 545 -1.67 -24.24 -4.98
N TYR A 546 -1.81 -25.56 -4.87
CA TYR A 546 -2.56 -26.33 -5.86
C TYR A 546 -4.04 -25.93 -5.87
N LEU A 547 -4.66 -25.77 -4.70
CA LEU A 547 -6.06 -25.35 -4.60
C LEU A 547 -6.28 -23.91 -5.09
N GLU A 548 -5.35 -23.00 -4.83
CA GLU A 548 -5.37 -21.64 -5.40
C GLU A 548 -5.23 -21.67 -6.94
N ALA A 549 -4.33 -22.51 -7.46
CA ALA A 549 -4.16 -22.72 -8.90
C ALA A 549 -5.40 -23.35 -9.53
N LEU A 550 -6.05 -24.31 -8.88
CA LEU A 550 -7.30 -24.91 -9.34
C LEU A 550 -8.42 -23.87 -9.43
N LEU A 551 -8.61 -23.07 -8.37
CA LEU A 551 -9.62 -22.01 -8.38
C LEU A 551 -9.36 -20.97 -9.48
N THR A 552 -8.10 -20.63 -9.71
CA THR A 552 -7.71 -19.58 -10.66
C THR A 552 -7.69 -20.07 -12.11
N LEU A 553 -7.14 -21.26 -12.37
CA LEU A 553 -6.87 -21.78 -13.71
C LEU A 553 -8.03 -22.62 -14.25
N GLN A 554 -8.68 -23.43 -13.40
CA GLN A 554 -9.78 -24.31 -13.80
C GLN A 554 -11.13 -23.64 -13.59
N ASN A 555 -11.35 -23.03 -12.42
CA ASN A 555 -12.63 -22.39 -12.09
C ASN A 555 -12.69 -20.89 -12.43
N LEU A 556 -11.62 -20.36 -13.04
CA LEU A 556 -11.50 -18.98 -13.54
C LEU A 556 -11.88 -17.91 -12.49
N GLN A 557 -11.64 -18.22 -11.21
CA GLN A 557 -11.92 -17.32 -10.11
C GLN A 557 -10.88 -16.21 -10.07
N ARG A 558 -11.34 -15.02 -9.67
CA ARG A 558 -10.44 -13.87 -9.51
C ARG A 558 -9.60 -14.07 -8.25
N PRO A 559 -8.32 -13.66 -8.23
CA PRO A 559 -7.50 -13.70 -7.01
C PRO A 559 -8.15 -13.00 -5.83
N SER A 560 -8.88 -11.90 -6.08
CA SER A 560 -9.63 -11.19 -5.04
C SER A 560 -10.83 -11.95 -4.48
N VAL A 561 -11.36 -12.95 -5.19
CA VAL A 561 -12.40 -13.84 -4.66
C VAL A 561 -11.76 -14.86 -3.72
N ILE A 562 -10.62 -15.43 -4.11
CA ILE A 562 -9.87 -16.41 -3.30
C ILE A 562 -9.37 -15.77 -2.00
N GLN A 563 -8.77 -14.58 -2.08
CA GLN A 563 -8.26 -13.83 -0.92
C GLN A 563 -9.34 -13.41 0.09
N ASN A 564 -10.59 -13.30 -0.35
CA ASN A 564 -11.71 -12.90 0.51
C ASN A 564 -12.64 -14.07 0.85
N MET A 565 -12.29 -15.30 0.47
CA MET A 565 -13.05 -16.49 0.85
C MET A 565 -12.72 -16.83 2.31
N THR A 566 -13.74 -16.84 3.15
CA THR A 566 -13.58 -17.09 4.60
C THR A 566 -14.00 -18.51 4.97
N VAL A 567 -13.42 -19.07 6.04
CA VAL A 567 -13.83 -20.37 6.61
C VAL A 567 -15.33 -20.40 6.93
N LYS A 568 -15.88 -19.29 7.44
CA LYS A 568 -17.32 -19.19 7.70
C LYS A 568 -18.16 -19.37 6.43
N GLN A 569 -17.76 -18.74 5.31
CA GLN A 569 -18.46 -18.91 4.03
C GLN A 569 -18.30 -20.32 3.45
N TRP A 570 -17.16 -20.96 3.73
CA TRP A 570 -16.93 -22.36 3.38
C TRP A 570 -17.88 -23.30 4.14
N LEU A 571 -18.03 -23.11 5.45
CA LEU A 571 -18.94 -23.90 6.28
C LEU A 571 -20.43 -23.61 5.97
N GLU A 572 -20.75 -22.41 5.48
CA GLU A 572 -22.10 -22.02 5.06
C GLU A 572 -22.41 -22.37 3.59
N ARG A 573 -21.56 -23.14 2.91
CA ARG A 573 -21.76 -23.51 1.51
C ARG A 573 -23.05 -24.31 1.30
N THR A 574 -23.67 -24.12 0.14
CA THR A 574 -24.90 -24.86 -0.23
C THR A 574 -24.61 -25.84 -1.35
N ARG A 575 -25.25 -27.01 -1.34
CA ARG A 575 -25.14 -27.98 -2.45
C ARG A 575 -26.20 -27.73 -3.52
N TYR A 576 -25.78 -27.73 -4.77
CA TYR A 576 -26.64 -27.70 -5.95
C TYR A 576 -26.63 -29.08 -6.61
N GLN A 577 -27.81 -29.65 -6.83
CA GLN A 577 -27.96 -30.92 -7.53
C GLN A 577 -28.62 -30.69 -8.88
N ASN A 578 -27.94 -31.10 -9.95
CA ASN A 578 -28.50 -31.03 -11.29
C ASN A 578 -29.46 -32.21 -11.50
N GLN A 579 -30.75 -31.92 -11.68
CA GLN A 579 -31.81 -32.93 -11.86
C GLN A 579 -31.66 -33.77 -13.13
N SER A 580 -30.87 -33.30 -14.11
CA SER A 580 -30.70 -33.98 -15.41
C SER A 580 -29.46 -34.86 -15.50
N SER A 581 -28.38 -34.53 -14.79
CA SER A 581 -27.11 -35.27 -14.79
C SER A 581 -26.79 -35.97 -13.48
N GLY A 582 -27.57 -35.74 -12.42
CA GLY A 582 -27.32 -36.26 -11.07
C GLY A 582 -26.10 -35.65 -10.37
N SER A 583 -25.32 -34.80 -11.04
CA SER A 583 -24.10 -34.20 -10.51
C SER A 583 -24.38 -33.21 -9.38
N VAL A 584 -23.62 -33.33 -8.29
CA VAL A 584 -23.67 -32.44 -7.12
C VAL A 584 -22.48 -31.49 -7.15
N ALA A 585 -22.74 -30.22 -6.82
CA ALA A 585 -21.70 -29.20 -6.74
C ALA A 585 -21.88 -28.34 -5.47
N ALA A 586 -20.77 -28.00 -4.80
CA ALA A 586 -20.78 -27.02 -3.73
C ALA A 586 -20.80 -25.60 -4.30
N VAL A 587 -21.64 -24.75 -3.71
CA VAL A 587 -21.82 -23.35 -4.09
C VAL A 587 -21.51 -22.47 -2.90
N ILE A 588 -20.46 -21.66 -3.04
CA ILE A 588 -19.95 -20.77 -1.99
C ILE A 588 -20.20 -19.33 -2.40
N LYS A 589 -20.82 -18.55 -1.51
CA LYS A 589 -21.11 -17.13 -1.73
C LYS A 589 -20.03 -16.28 -1.06
N VAL A 590 -19.09 -15.78 -1.84
CA VAL A 590 -18.00 -14.93 -1.34
C VAL A 590 -18.43 -13.47 -1.35
N LYS A 591 -18.52 -12.87 -0.16
CA LYS A 591 -18.79 -11.42 0.01
C LYS A 591 -17.48 -10.65 -0.07
N ALA A 592 -17.15 -10.13 -1.25
CA ALA A 592 -16.12 -9.13 -1.46
C ALA A 592 -16.77 -7.76 -1.75
N ALA A 593 -16.11 -6.87 -2.51
CA ALA A 593 -16.71 -5.61 -2.99
C ALA A 593 -17.99 -5.80 -3.82
N ARG A 594 -18.22 -7.03 -4.33
CA ARG A 594 -19.46 -7.54 -4.92
C ARG A 594 -19.64 -8.99 -4.44
N GLN A 595 -20.85 -9.53 -4.55
CA GLN A 595 -21.11 -10.94 -4.25
C GLN A 595 -20.65 -11.81 -5.43
N TYR A 596 -19.74 -12.74 -5.16
CA TYR A 596 -19.23 -13.71 -6.13
C TYR A 596 -19.67 -15.13 -5.75
N ILE A 597 -19.77 -16.00 -6.74
CA ILE A 597 -20.16 -17.39 -6.57
C ILE A 597 -19.01 -18.28 -7.03
N VAL A 598 -18.50 -19.10 -6.12
CA VAL A 598 -17.57 -20.17 -6.43
C VAL A 598 -18.37 -21.46 -6.48
N VAL A 599 -18.18 -22.24 -7.55
CA VAL A 599 -18.83 -23.54 -7.73
C VAL A 599 -17.73 -24.58 -7.81
N LEU A 600 -17.81 -25.61 -6.98
CA LEU A 600 -16.86 -26.72 -6.91
C LEU A 600 -17.57 -28.04 -7.17
N GLN A 601 -16.89 -28.96 -7.84
CA GLN A 601 -17.36 -30.34 -7.96
C GLN A 601 -17.15 -31.09 -6.65
N GLU A 602 -17.82 -32.23 -6.47
CA GLU A 602 -17.77 -33.02 -5.24
C GLU A 602 -16.33 -33.42 -4.82
N ALA A 603 -15.49 -33.85 -5.77
CA ALA A 603 -14.09 -34.15 -5.50
C ALA A 603 -13.29 -32.92 -5.04
N GLU A 604 -13.55 -31.77 -5.67
CA GLU A 604 -12.91 -30.50 -5.29
C GLU A 604 -13.40 -30.04 -3.91
N GLU A 605 -14.69 -30.21 -3.60
CA GLU A 605 -15.25 -29.92 -2.27
C GLU A 605 -14.54 -30.72 -1.18
N MET A 606 -14.32 -32.02 -1.42
CA MET A 606 -13.61 -32.89 -0.48
C MET A 606 -12.17 -32.44 -0.24
N TRP A 607 -11.45 -32.00 -1.27
CA TRP A 607 -10.07 -31.54 -1.10
C TRP A 607 -9.96 -30.27 -0.25
N PHE A 608 -10.93 -29.36 -0.38
CA PHE A 608 -11.00 -28.19 0.49
C PHE A 608 -11.42 -28.55 1.92
N ASP A 609 -12.28 -29.56 2.11
CA ASP A 609 -12.61 -30.08 3.45
C ASP A 609 -11.42 -30.79 4.11
N THR A 610 -10.48 -31.37 3.36
CA THR A 610 -9.24 -31.92 3.93
C THR A 610 -8.26 -30.82 4.38
N LEU A 611 -8.30 -29.65 3.73
CA LEU A 611 -7.45 -28.50 4.10
C LEU A 611 -7.95 -27.76 5.36
N PHE A 612 -9.27 -27.69 5.56
CA PHE A 612 -9.91 -26.97 6.68
C PHE A 612 -10.20 -27.88 7.86
#